data_AF-A0A101H5N7-F1
#
_entry.id   AF-A0A101H5N7-F1
#
_cell.length_a   1.000
_cell.length_b   1.000
_cell.length_c   1.000
_cell.angle_alpha   90.00
_cell.angle_beta   90.00
_cell.angle_gamma   90.00
#
_symmetry.space_group_name_H-M   'P 1'
#
loop_
_entity.id
_entity.type
_entity.pdbx_description
1 polymer ?
#
loop_
_entity_poly.entity_id
_entity_poly.type
_entity_poly.pdbx_seq_one_letter_code
_entity_poly.pdbx_strand_id
1 'polypeptide(L)'
;MRSDMEKNKTHTLKQKLNKKNLWQKPWFYLVLIGVLILAGIGLYQIPAVGDRAYYYVANARAKVQYFFRPPAEASFNPQGQGTLLPEVVATLTAMVPTATPTFTPSPTPTSMPTEAPTFTPTITSTPTPVPTPIPSAVALNGIKHEMQKFNNCGPTNLAMLLSYWGWEGDQTVTAEVLKPRREDRNVMPYEMLDYVNAHTEFTGVVRYGGNIELVKKLVAAGYPVLIERGLVTAKDGWMGHYGIITGYDDAKQRVSIPDSYLGEITMSYDEISRYWDHFDNIYLVVYPYEKTAEVVSILGPNWDQEYNLRFALEQTTARIDHLEGMDLFFAWYSRGSILVELQDYAGAAVAYDQAFAIYDQLPTDQRPWRVFWYQTGPYFAYYNTARYQDVLDLANYVLEITPEDAIPETWVWRGRANKILGNWDAAISDFRSALEWHPNWWVAENELAAMGVTP
;
A
#
# COMPACT_ATOMS: atom_id res chain seq x y z
N MET A 1 58.79 -65.77 -62.78
CA MET A 1 58.25 -65.02 -63.93
C MET A 1 57.01 -64.29 -63.45
N ARG A 2 57.13 -62.97 -63.24
CA ARG A 2 56.32 -61.93 -63.93
C ARG A 2 54.82 -62.22 -63.84
N SER A 3 54.01 -61.44 -63.16
CA SER A 3 53.94 -60.00 -63.34
C SER A 3 53.31 -59.34 -62.11
N ASP A 4 54.04 -58.35 -61.61
CA ASP A 4 53.54 -57.21 -60.89
C ASP A 4 52.40 -56.48 -61.63
N MET A 5 51.75 -55.60 -60.89
CA MET A 5 50.95 -54.44 -61.28
C MET A 5 49.43 -54.61 -61.30
N GLU A 6 48.84 -53.69 -60.53
CA GLU A 6 47.44 -53.31 -60.45
C GLU A 6 46.51 -54.19 -59.63
N LYS A 7 46.55 -53.97 -58.31
CA LYS A 7 45.38 -53.42 -57.59
C LYS A 7 45.77 -52.95 -56.19
N ASN A 8 46.67 -51.97 -56.15
CA ASN A 8 46.82 -51.10 -55.00
C ASN A 8 46.22 -49.72 -55.31
N LYS A 9 44.90 -49.65 -55.46
CA LYS A 9 44.11 -48.40 -55.45
C LYS A 9 42.69 -48.71 -54.97
N THR A 10 42.53 -48.70 -53.65
CA THR A 10 41.32 -48.39 -52.86
C THR A 10 41.59 -48.90 -51.45
N HIS A 11 42.64 -48.41 -50.79
CA HIS A 11 42.45 -47.25 -49.91
C HIS A 11 40.96 -47.00 -49.58
N THR A 12 40.54 -47.51 -48.43
CA THR A 12 39.76 -46.75 -47.45
C THR A 12 38.55 -45.99 -48.00
N LEU A 13 37.47 -46.69 -48.36
CA LEU A 13 36.19 -46.00 -48.64
C LEU A 13 35.00 -46.95 -48.49
N LYS A 14 34.59 -47.21 -47.24
CA LYS A 14 33.17 -47.36 -46.82
C LYS A 14 32.96 -47.81 -45.36
N GLN A 15 33.87 -47.45 -44.47
CA GLN A 15 33.47 -47.10 -43.10
C GLN A 15 33.95 -45.68 -42.80
N LYS A 16 33.42 -44.70 -43.53
CA LYS A 16 33.11 -43.43 -42.89
C LYS A 16 32.05 -43.78 -41.84
N LEU A 17 32.49 -44.15 -40.65
CA LEU A 17 31.76 -43.83 -39.44
C LEU A 17 31.47 -42.34 -39.57
N ASN A 18 30.28 -42.03 -40.09
CA ASN A 18 29.72 -40.71 -40.05
C ASN A 18 29.50 -40.48 -38.55
N LYS A 19 30.56 -40.08 -37.85
CA LYS A 19 30.49 -39.57 -36.48
C LYS A 19 29.60 -38.35 -36.62
N LYS A 20 28.29 -38.55 -36.53
CA LYS A 20 27.29 -37.49 -36.55
C LYS A 20 27.85 -36.41 -35.64
N ASN A 21 28.03 -35.22 -36.21
CA ASN A 21 28.65 -34.10 -35.53
C ASN A 21 27.98 -33.95 -34.16
N LEU A 22 28.72 -33.59 -33.12
CA LEU A 22 28.17 -33.45 -31.77
C LEU A 22 26.93 -32.52 -31.78
N TRP A 23 27.00 -31.48 -32.60
CA TRP A 23 25.96 -30.51 -32.94
C TRP A 23 24.73 -31.05 -33.71
N GLN A 24 24.75 -32.31 -34.15
CA GLN A 24 23.60 -32.98 -34.78
C GLN A 24 22.84 -33.89 -33.81
N LYS A 25 23.28 -33.98 -32.55
CA LYS A 25 22.65 -34.83 -31.54
C LYS A 25 21.75 -34.00 -30.62
N PRO A 26 20.44 -34.32 -30.50
CA PRO A 26 19.52 -33.53 -29.67
C PRO A 26 19.92 -33.49 -28.19
N TRP A 27 20.52 -34.56 -27.66
CA TRP A 27 20.99 -34.59 -26.27
C TRP A 27 22.12 -33.60 -25.98
N PHE A 28 22.95 -33.25 -26.98
CA PHE A 28 24.02 -32.27 -26.79
C PHE A 28 23.45 -30.89 -26.48
N TYR A 29 22.36 -30.50 -27.14
CA TYR A 29 21.65 -29.26 -26.86
C TYR A 29 20.99 -29.28 -25.48
N LEU A 30 20.43 -30.42 -25.03
CA LEU A 30 19.90 -30.54 -23.67
C LEU A 30 21.00 -30.36 -22.60
N VAL A 31 22.18 -30.96 -22.83
CA VAL A 31 23.33 -30.77 -21.94
C VAL A 31 23.82 -29.32 -21.97
N LEU A 32 23.92 -28.71 -23.16
CA LEU A 32 24.32 -27.30 -23.30
C LEU A 32 23.35 -26.36 -22.59
N ILE A 33 22.04 -26.57 -22.76
CA ILE A 33 20.98 -25.83 -22.05
C ILE A 33 21.15 -26.02 -20.53
N GLY A 34 21.35 -27.25 -20.07
CA GLY A 34 21.59 -27.54 -18.65
C GLY A 34 22.81 -26.80 -18.09
N VAL A 35 23.92 -26.79 -18.82
CA VAL A 35 25.14 -26.03 -18.44
C VAL A 35 24.89 -24.54 -18.42
N LEU A 36 24.17 -23.99 -19.41
CA LEU A 36 23.82 -22.57 -19.46
C LEU A 36 22.88 -22.16 -18.32
N ILE A 37 21.92 -23.02 -17.96
CA ILE A 37 21.05 -22.80 -16.80
C ILE A 37 21.87 -22.78 -15.51
N LEU A 38 22.76 -23.76 -15.30
CA LEU A 38 23.61 -23.80 -14.12
C LEU A 38 24.58 -22.61 -14.04
N ALA A 39 25.16 -22.21 -15.18
CA ALA A 39 25.98 -21.01 -15.27
C ALA A 39 25.16 -19.74 -14.97
N GLY A 40 23.93 -19.66 -15.48
CA GLY A 40 23.00 -18.56 -15.19
C GLY A 40 22.64 -18.50 -13.71
N ILE A 41 22.34 -19.64 -13.08
CA ILE A 41 22.10 -19.74 -11.63
C ILE A 41 23.34 -19.28 -10.86
N GLY A 42 24.53 -19.75 -11.25
CA GLY A 42 25.80 -19.35 -10.62
C GLY A 42 26.06 -17.84 -10.74
N LEU A 43 25.83 -17.25 -11.92
CA LEU A 43 25.94 -15.80 -12.12
C LEU A 43 24.89 -15.03 -11.30
N TYR A 44 23.68 -15.55 -11.17
CA TYR A 44 22.61 -14.93 -10.39
C TYR A 44 22.93 -14.85 -8.88
N GLN A 45 23.79 -15.73 -8.36
CA GLN A 45 24.27 -15.66 -6.97
C GLN A 45 25.24 -14.50 -6.72
N ILE A 46 25.79 -13.87 -7.76
CA ILE A 46 26.63 -12.68 -7.62
C ILE A 46 25.72 -11.48 -7.34
N PRO A 47 25.81 -10.79 -6.19
CA PRO A 47 24.85 -9.75 -5.81
C PRO A 47 24.60 -8.70 -6.89
N ALA A 48 25.65 -8.15 -7.48
CA ALA A 48 25.54 -7.14 -8.55
C ALA A 48 24.78 -7.63 -9.81
N VAL A 49 24.83 -8.93 -10.10
CA VAL A 49 24.08 -9.56 -11.19
C VAL A 49 22.67 -9.88 -10.73
N GLY A 50 22.54 -10.52 -9.56
CA GLY A 50 21.28 -10.88 -8.93
C GLY A 50 20.35 -9.68 -8.79
N ASP A 51 20.83 -8.54 -8.31
CA ASP A 51 20.02 -7.34 -8.11
C ASP A 51 19.50 -6.75 -9.42
N ARG A 52 20.32 -6.78 -10.47
CA ARG A 52 19.92 -6.31 -11.82
C ARG A 52 18.99 -7.31 -12.51
N ALA A 53 19.20 -8.60 -12.28
CA ALA A 53 18.44 -9.68 -12.90
C ALA A 53 17.13 -9.98 -12.17
N TYR A 54 17.03 -9.67 -10.87
CA TYR A 54 15.91 -10.05 -10.00
C TYR A 54 14.58 -9.55 -10.58
N TYR A 55 14.51 -8.31 -11.04
CA TYR A 55 13.32 -7.77 -11.72
C TYR A 55 12.83 -8.69 -12.86
N TYR A 56 13.75 -9.18 -13.71
CA TYR A 56 13.38 -10.03 -14.83
C TYR A 56 12.96 -11.42 -14.38
N VAL A 57 13.64 -11.98 -13.38
CA VAL A 57 13.32 -13.29 -12.81
C VAL A 57 11.96 -13.27 -12.09
N ALA A 58 11.74 -12.29 -11.21
CA ALA A 58 10.49 -12.11 -10.48
C ALA A 58 9.32 -11.89 -11.44
N ASN A 59 9.49 -11.06 -12.48
CA ASN A 59 8.46 -10.87 -13.50
C ASN A 59 8.19 -12.13 -14.34
N ALA A 60 9.23 -12.88 -14.70
CA ALA A 60 9.06 -14.13 -15.44
C ALA A 60 8.29 -15.15 -14.58
N ARG A 61 8.67 -15.30 -13.30
CA ARG A 61 7.96 -16.14 -12.33
C ARG A 61 6.50 -15.72 -12.19
N ALA A 62 6.25 -14.43 -11.96
CA ALA A 62 4.89 -13.89 -11.83
C ALA A 62 4.05 -14.15 -13.09
N LYS A 63 4.60 -13.94 -14.29
CA LYS A 63 3.91 -14.24 -15.55
C LYS A 63 3.56 -15.70 -15.71
N VAL A 64 4.45 -16.61 -15.33
CA VAL A 64 4.17 -18.05 -15.36
C VAL A 64 3.05 -18.39 -14.38
N GLN A 65 3.10 -17.87 -13.15
CA GLN A 65 2.05 -18.09 -12.17
C GLN A 65 0.70 -17.54 -12.63
N TYR A 66 0.65 -16.28 -13.06
CA TYR A 66 -0.58 -15.63 -13.54
C TYR A 66 -1.15 -16.28 -14.79
N PHE A 67 -0.33 -16.92 -15.62
CA PHE A 67 -0.82 -17.70 -16.76
C PHE A 67 -1.64 -18.92 -16.32
N PHE A 68 -1.23 -19.60 -15.24
CA PHE A 68 -1.95 -20.77 -14.74
C PHE A 68 -3.03 -20.43 -13.71
N ARG A 69 -2.87 -19.33 -12.97
CA ARG A 69 -3.76 -18.85 -11.92
C ARG A 69 -3.87 -17.32 -12.00
N PRO A 70 -4.76 -16.80 -12.86
CA PRO A 70 -4.93 -15.36 -13.00
C PRO A 70 -5.47 -14.79 -11.67
N PRO A 71 -4.75 -13.85 -11.03
CA PRO A 71 -5.12 -13.38 -9.68
C PRO A 71 -6.48 -12.68 -9.65
N ALA A 72 -6.87 -12.08 -10.77
CA ALA A 72 -8.16 -11.40 -10.89
C ALA A 72 -9.36 -12.35 -11.03
N GLU A 73 -9.14 -13.62 -11.44
CA GLU A 73 -10.21 -14.62 -11.51
C GLU A 73 -10.60 -15.15 -10.14
N ALA A 74 -9.65 -15.16 -9.20
CA ALA A 74 -9.91 -15.52 -7.81
C ALA A 74 -10.58 -14.34 -7.07
N SER A 75 -11.50 -14.65 -6.17
CA SER A 75 -12.09 -13.66 -5.28
C SER A 75 -12.35 -14.22 -3.88
N PHE A 76 -12.40 -13.31 -2.91
CA PHE A 76 -12.81 -13.56 -1.54
C PHE A 76 -14.10 -12.79 -1.28
N ASN A 77 -15.14 -13.49 -0.83
CA ASN A 77 -16.39 -12.87 -0.42
C ASN A 77 -16.96 -13.60 0.79
N PRO A 78 -16.92 -12.97 1.98
CA PRO A 78 -17.35 -13.63 3.20
C PRO A 78 -18.88 -13.79 3.29
N GLN A 79 -19.66 -12.99 2.55
CA GLN A 79 -21.13 -13.12 2.54
C GLN A 79 -21.60 -14.32 1.71
N GLY A 80 -20.78 -14.82 0.78
CA GLY A 80 -21.10 -15.95 -0.09
C GLY A 80 -20.92 -17.33 0.56
N GLN A 81 -20.30 -17.40 1.74
CA GLN A 81 -19.86 -18.66 2.37
C GLN A 81 -20.90 -19.30 3.32
N GLY A 82 -22.12 -18.77 3.38
CA GLY A 82 -23.20 -19.28 4.23
C GLY A 82 -23.41 -18.44 5.48
N THR A 83 -24.60 -18.57 6.08
CA THR A 83 -25.11 -17.74 7.19
C THR A 83 -24.04 -17.45 8.23
N LEU A 84 -23.78 -16.16 8.46
CA LEU A 84 -23.08 -15.63 9.63
C LEU A 84 -23.49 -16.45 10.86
N LEU A 85 -22.51 -16.92 11.64
CA LEU A 85 -22.79 -17.67 12.86
C LEU A 85 -23.83 -16.91 13.72
N PRO A 86 -24.78 -17.58 14.38
CA PRO A 86 -25.80 -16.93 15.19
C PRO A 86 -25.22 -15.97 16.24
N GLU A 87 -24.00 -16.23 16.71
CA GLU A 87 -23.22 -15.40 17.63
C GLU A 87 -22.76 -14.07 16.98
N VAL A 88 -22.39 -14.09 15.69
CA VAL A 88 -22.04 -12.91 14.88
C VAL A 88 -23.30 -12.10 14.57
N VAL A 89 -24.41 -12.77 14.26
CA VAL A 89 -25.72 -12.09 14.10
C VAL A 89 -26.17 -11.46 15.42
N ALA A 90 -25.94 -12.13 16.56
CA ALA A 90 -26.28 -11.64 17.89
C ALA A 90 -25.45 -10.43 18.31
N THR A 91 -24.15 -10.37 17.99
CA THR A 91 -23.32 -9.17 18.23
C THR A 91 -23.69 -8.02 17.29
N LEU A 92 -24.02 -8.30 16.02
CA LEU A 92 -24.51 -7.29 15.07
C LEU A 92 -25.90 -6.73 15.45
N THR A 93 -26.78 -7.54 16.04
CA THR A 93 -28.13 -7.11 16.48
C THR A 93 -28.17 -6.51 17.88
N ALA A 94 -27.25 -6.89 18.78
CA ALA A 94 -27.15 -6.30 20.12
C ALA A 94 -26.60 -4.86 20.12
N MET A 95 -26.01 -4.40 19.02
CA MET A 95 -25.35 -3.10 18.91
C MET A 95 -25.94 -2.16 17.86
N VAL A 96 -27.15 -2.44 17.34
CA VAL A 96 -27.91 -1.39 16.64
C VAL A 96 -28.07 -0.23 17.63
N PRO A 97 -27.47 0.95 17.39
CA PRO A 97 -27.61 2.05 18.31
C PRO A 97 -29.09 2.38 18.36
N THR A 98 -29.70 2.26 19.54
CA THR A 98 -30.96 2.94 19.80
C THR A 98 -30.71 4.39 19.47
N ALA A 99 -31.43 4.93 18.49
CA ALA A 99 -31.33 6.35 18.13
C ALA A 99 -31.39 7.16 19.42
N THR A 100 -30.28 7.81 19.77
CA THR A 100 -30.27 8.71 20.91
C THR A 100 -31.28 9.81 20.55
N PRO A 101 -32.33 10.04 21.36
CA PRO A 101 -33.30 11.07 21.04
C PRO A 101 -32.55 12.41 20.96
N THR A 102 -32.62 13.03 19.78
CA THR A 102 -32.18 14.41 19.59
C THR A 102 -32.95 15.27 20.58
N PHE A 103 -32.27 15.76 21.61
CA PHE A 103 -32.85 16.78 22.49
C PHE A 103 -33.12 18.02 21.65
N THR A 104 -34.39 18.28 21.41
CA THR A 104 -34.84 19.58 20.91
C THR A 104 -34.56 20.61 22.02
N PRO A 105 -33.90 21.74 21.71
CA PRO A 105 -33.70 22.78 22.72
C PRO A 105 -35.08 23.29 23.17
N SER A 106 -35.34 23.15 24.47
CA SER A 106 -36.51 23.73 25.12
C SER A 106 -36.36 25.26 25.10
N PRO A 107 -37.38 26.04 24.73
CA PRO A 107 -37.32 27.49 24.85
C PRO A 107 -37.29 27.88 26.33
N THR A 108 -36.13 28.35 26.78
CA THR A 108 -35.96 28.98 28.09
C THR A 108 -36.95 30.15 28.21
N PRO A 109 -37.75 30.24 29.28
CA PRO A 109 -38.63 31.38 29.49
C PRO A 109 -37.81 32.66 29.72
N THR A 110 -38.06 33.65 28.89
CA THR A 110 -37.53 35.01 28.97
C THR A 110 -37.92 35.65 30.30
N SER A 111 -36.97 35.84 31.20
CA SER A 111 -37.13 36.76 32.33
C SER A 111 -36.94 38.20 31.86
N MET A 112 -37.89 39.08 32.17
CA MET A 112 -37.82 40.52 31.92
C MET A 112 -36.55 41.15 32.53
N PRO A 113 -35.99 42.21 31.90
CA PRO A 113 -34.81 42.87 32.43
C PRO A 113 -35.16 43.73 33.66
N THR A 114 -34.35 43.58 34.72
CA THR A 114 -34.21 44.58 35.79
C THR A 114 -33.00 45.43 35.46
N GLU A 115 -33.18 46.74 35.37
CA GLU A 115 -32.09 47.70 35.15
C GLU A 115 -31.12 47.69 36.34
N ALA A 116 -29.85 47.37 36.07
CA ALA A 116 -28.72 47.72 36.92
C ALA A 116 -27.61 48.30 36.03
N PRO A 117 -26.92 49.38 36.46
CA PRO A 117 -25.91 50.04 35.63
C PRO A 117 -24.64 49.18 35.53
N THR A 118 -24.30 48.76 34.32
CA THR A 118 -23.06 48.05 34.00
C THR A 118 -22.01 49.04 33.52
N PHE A 119 -20.84 49.06 34.18
CA PHE A 119 -19.65 49.75 33.69
C PHE A 119 -19.10 49.00 32.47
N THR A 120 -19.04 49.67 31.31
CA THR A 120 -18.47 49.13 30.07
C THR A 120 -16.96 49.41 30.02
N PRO A 121 -16.07 48.41 30.15
CA PRO A 121 -14.70 48.57 29.69
C PRO A 121 -14.69 48.57 28.15
N THR A 122 -14.17 49.63 27.56
CA THR A 122 -13.89 49.70 26.12
C THR A 122 -12.74 48.76 25.80
N ILE A 123 -13.06 47.54 25.35
CA ILE A 123 -12.07 46.64 24.76
C ILE A 123 -11.90 47.08 23.30
N THR A 124 -10.76 47.73 23.01
CA THR A 124 -10.34 48.02 21.64
C THR A 124 -10.04 46.69 20.95
N SER A 125 -10.93 46.25 20.07
CA SER A 125 -10.71 45.06 19.23
C SER A 125 -9.47 45.29 18.36
N THR A 126 -8.38 44.58 18.64
CA THR A 126 -7.26 44.46 17.72
C THR A 126 -7.78 43.87 16.41
N PRO A 127 -7.50 44.47 15.23
CA PRO A 127 -7.94 43.91 13.97
C PRO A 127 -7.33 42.52 13.80
N THR A 128 -8.20 41.50 13.69
CA THR A 128 -7.78 40.16 13.29
C THR A 128 -7.11 40.28 11.92
N PRO A 129 -5.87 39.81 11.73
CA PRO A 129 -5.23 39.85 10.43
C PRO A 129 -6.10 39.11 9.42
N VAL A 130 -6.43 39.78 8.31
CA VAL A 130 -7.11 39.15 7.19
C VAL A 130 -6.18 38.04 6.67
N PRO A 131 -6.62 36.78 6.58
CA PRO A 131 -5.78 35.69 6.11
C PRO A 131 -5.23 36.04 4.73
N THR A 132 -3.92 35.86 4.55
CA THR A 132 -3.25 36.07 3.27
C THR A 132 -3.91 35.16 2.23
N PRO A 133 -4.39 35.70 1.10
CA PRO A 133 -5.00 34.87 0.07
C PRO A 133 -3.98 33.88 -0.47
N ILE A 134 -4.40 32.61 -0.58
CA ILE A 134 -3.60 31.54 -1.16
C ILE A 134 -3.36 31.88 -2.64
N PRO A 135 -2.10 31.87 -3.14
CA PRO A 135 -1.83 32.10 -4.55
C PRO A 135 -2.58 31.12 -5.45
N SER A 136 -3.00 31.53 -6.65
CA SER A 136 -3.73 30.64 -7.58
C SER A 136 -2.84 29.58 -8.24
N ALA A 137 -1.53 29.70 -8.13
CA ALA A 137 -0.57 28.72 -8.60
C ALA A 137 0.73 28.78 -7.79
N VAL A 138 1.27 27.63 -7.41
CA VAL A 138 2.54 27.48 -6.70
C VAL A 138 3.28 26.27 -7.26
N ALA A 139 4.60 26.38 -7.36
CA ALA A 139 5.48 25.26 -7.67
C ALA A 139 6.70 25.31 -6.73
N LEU A 140 6.84 24.27 -5.91
CA LEU A 140 7.99 24.08 -5.04
C LEU A 140 9.12 23.45 -5.85
N ASN A 141 10.29 24.07 -5.80
CA ASN A 141 11.52 23.58 -6.43
C ASN A 141 12.47 23.08 -5.34
N GLY A 142 13.41 22.20 -5.71
CA GLY A 142 14.44 21.71 -4.79
C GLY A 142 14.32 20.23 -4.40
N ILE A 143 13.24 19.55 -4.81
CA ILE A 143 13.18 18.10 -4.74
C ILE A 143 14.19 17.50 -5.71
N LYS A 144 15.08 16.64 -5.20
CA LYS A 144 15.97 15.81 -6.02
C LYS A 144 15.16 14.61 -6.53
N HIS A 145 14.76 14.66 -7.80
CA HIS A 145 13.99 13.57 -8.42
C HIS A 145 14.81 12.28 -8.53
N GLU A 146 14.20 11.15 -8.20
CA GLU A 146 14.78 9.82 -8.32
C GLU A 146 13.79 8.84 -8.95
N MET A 147 14.25 8.09 -9.95
CA MET A 147 13.51 6.93 -10.44
C MET A 147 13.62 5.78 -9.44
N GLN A 148 12.50 5.17 -9.09
CA GLN A 148 12.46 4.09 -8.12
C GLN A 148 13.09 2.80 -8.65
N LYS A 149 13.70 2.04 -7.73
CA LYS A 149 14.01 0.63 -7.92
C LYS A 149 12.73 -0.24 -7.80
N PHE A 150 12.88 -1.53 -8.06
CA PHE A 150 11.78 -2.49 -8.03
C PHE A 150 11.07 -2.52 -6.66
N ASN A 151 9.75 -2.33 -6.66
CA ASN A 151 8.90 -2.19 -5.46
C ASN A 151 9.41 -1.16 -4.44
N ASN A 152 10.04 -0.06 -4.89
CA ASN A 152 10.69 0.91 -4.01
C ASN A 152 9.98 2.26 -3.94
N CYS A 153 8.72 2.36 -4.36
CA CYS A 153 7.98 3.63 -4.41
C CYS A 153 7.97 4.35 -3.06
N GLY A 154 7.72 3.65 -1.96
CA GLY A 154 7.72 4.25 -0.61
C GLY A 154 9.08 4.84 -0.22
N PRO A 155 10.15 4.04 -0.13
CA PRO A 155 11.49 4.55 0.21
C PRO A 155 11.99 5.64 -0.73
N THR A 156 11.71 5.53 -2.04
CA THR A 156 12.09 6.56 -3.02
C THR A 156 11.34 7.87 -2.80
N ASN A 157 10.02 7.85 -2.62
CA ASN A 157 9.25 9.08 -2.37
C ASN A 157 9.62 9.71 -1.03
N LEU A 158 9.91 8.92 0.01
CA LEU A 158 10.40 9.49 1.27
C LEU A 158 11.76 10.18 1.10
N ALA A 159 12.72 9.55 0.40
CA ALA A 159 14.02 10.15 0.14
C ALA A 159 13.89 11.46 -0.67
N MET A 160 13.03 11.46 -1.69
CA MET A 160 12.73 12.66 -2.48
C MET A 160 12.09 13.76 -1.61
N LEU A 161 11.13 13.42 -0.75
CA LEU A 161 10.51 14.38 0.17
C LEU A 161 11.54 14.97 1.15
N LEU A 162 12.42 14.14 1.71
CA LEU A 162 13.48 14.58 2.62
C LEU A 162 14.52 15.48 1.92
N SER A 163 14.81 15.20 0.65
CA SER A 163 15.75 16.03 -0.14
C SER A 163 15.29 17.49 -0.28
N TYR A 164 13.98 17.74 -0.24
CA TYR A 164 13.41 19.09 -0.24
C TYR A 164 13.93 19.92 0.95
N TRP A 165 14.13 19.26 2.09
CA TRP A 165 14.61 19.87 3.34
C TRP A 165 16.14 19.81 3.49
N GLY A 166 16.86 19.44 2.42
CA GLY A 166 18.33 19.40 2.42
C GLY A 166 18.91 18.11 3.00
N TRP A 167 18.11 17.07 3.24
CA TRP A 167 18.63 15.78 3.68
C TRP A 167 19.55 15.17 2.63
N GLU A 168 20.75 14.77 3.05
CA GLU A 168 21.74 14.14 2.19
C GLU A 168 21.59 12.61 2.24
N GLY A 169 20.80 12.08 1.31
CA GLY A 169 20.65 10.64 1.10
C GLY A 169 19.92 10.33 -0.20
N ASP A 170 19.57 9.07 -0.38
CA ASP A 170 18.83 8.57 -1.55
C ASP A 170 17.94 7.39 -1.16
N GLN A 171 17.22 6.84 -2.14
CA GLN A 171 16.32 5.72 -1.92
C GLN A 171 16.97 4.45 -1.36
N THR A 172 18.30 4.32 -1.39
CA THR A 172 19.01 3.15 -0.83
C THR A 172 19.14 3.24 0.68
N VAL A 173 19.35 4.45 1.19
CA VAL A 173 19.44 4.72 2.62
C VAL A 173 18.08 4.54 3.29
N THR A 174 17.01 5.08 2.70
CA THR A 174 15.65 4.88 3.23
C THR A 174 15.20 3.42 3.12
N ALA A 175 15.56 2.73 2.03
CA ALA A 175 15.18 1.33 1.82
C ALA A 175 15.86 0.36 2.79
N GLU A 176 17.08 0.66 3.28
CA GLU A 176 17.78 -0.20 4.24
C GLU A 176 16.96 -0.41 5.52
N VAL A 177 16.19 0.60 5.93
CA VAL A 177 15.33 0.55 7.11
C VAL A 177 13.90 0.17 6.76
N LEU A 178 13.29 0.84 5.77
CA LEU A 178 11.88 0.67 5.44
C LEU A 178 11.58 -0.61 4.66
N LYS A 179 12.59 -1.14 3.96
CA LYS A 179 12.45 -2.26 3.03
C LYS A 179 13.69 -3.15 3.05
N PRO A 180 14.02 -3.76 4.21
CA PRO A 180 15.27 -4.52 4.38
C PRO A 180 15.33 -5.75 3.47
N ARG A 181 14.17 -6.25 2.99
CA ARG A 181 14.10 -7.28 1.95
C ARG A 181 13.61 -6.70 0.63
N ARG A 182 14.25 -7.10 -0.46
CA ARG A 182 13.90 -6.61 -1.81
C ARG A 182 12.53 -7.11 -2.29
N GLU A 183 12.08 -8.24 -1.75
CA GLU A 183 10.83 -8.93 -2.10
C GLU A 183 9.60 -8.23 -1.53
N ASP A 184 9.77 -7.46 -0.45
CA ASP A 184 8.69 -6.67 0.17
C ASP A 184 8.03 -5.76 -0.88
N ARG A 185 6.72 -5.60 -0.78
CA ARG A 185 5.89 -4.95 -1.79
C ARG A 185 5.34 -3.61 -1.34
N ASN A 186 5.36 -3.32 -0.04
CA ASN A 186 4.74 -2.14 0.50
C ASN A 186 5.54 -1.54 1.66
N VAL A 187 5.39 -0.24 1.85
CA VAL A 187 5.84 0.46 3.05
C VAL A 187 4.67 1.34 3.45
N MET A 188 4.21 1.26 4.69
CA MET A 188 3.08 2.03 5.19
C MET A 188 3.50 3.48 5.53
N PRO A 189 2.59 4.47 5.43
CA PRO A 189 2.94 5.86 5.75
C PRO A 189 3.41 6.09 7.19
N TYR A 190 2.92 5.30 8.16
CA TYR A 190 3.38 5.40 9.55
C TYR A 190 4.83 4.91 9.69
N GLU A 191 5.26 3.90 8.94
CA GLU A 191 6.66 3.43 8.95
C GLU A 191 7.59 4.51 8.38
N MET A 192 7.14 5.25 7.36
CA MET A 192 7.88 6.41 6.86
C MET A 192 7.99 7.51 7.91
N LEU A 193 6.91 7.79 8.66
CA LEU A 193 6.95 8.77 9.75
C LEU A 193 7.88 8.31 10.89
N ASP A 194 7.86 7.02 11.24
CA ASP A 194 8.77 6.45 12.23
C ASP A 194 10.23 6.58 11.77
N TYR A 195 10.51 6.31 10.49
CA TYR A 195 11.83 6.55 9.91
C TYR A 195 12.26 8.01 10.06
N VAL A 196 11.39 8.95 9.70
CA VAL A 196 11.67 10.39 9.81
C VAL A 196 12.05 10.76 11.23
N ASN A 197 11.25 10.35 12.21
CA ASN A 197 11.46 10.69 13.61
C ASN A 197 12.70 10.00 14.21
N ALA A 198 13.03 8.78 13.77
CA ALA A 198 14.13 7.99 14.33
C ALA A 198 15.49 8.24 13.65
N HIS A 199 15.50 8.60 12.37
CA HIS A 199 16.70 8.62 11.54
C HIS A 199 17.03 9.98 10.91
N THR A 200 16.24 11.02 11.19
CA THR A 200 16.48 12.36 10.67
C THR A 200 16.29 13.44 11.75
N GLU A 201 16.60 14.69 11.43
CA GLU A 201 16.35 15.86 12.27
C GLU A 201 14.94 16.46 12.07
N PHE A 202 14.16 15.91 11.14
CA PHE A 202 12.82 16.36 10.82
C PHE A 202 11.77 15.63 11.67
N THR A 203 10.55 16.13 11.59
CA THR A 203 9.37 15.43 12.08
C THR A 203 8.29 15.44 11.01
N GLY A 204 7.12 14.89 11.31
CA GLY A 204 6.03 14.88 10.37
C GLY A 204 4.70 14.55 11.00
N VAL A 205 3.69 14.46 10.15
CA VAL A 205 2.34 14.08 10.54
C VAL A 205 1.69 13.27 9.42
N VAL A 206 1.11 12.13 9.79
CA VAL A 206 0.26 11.32 8.91
C VAL A 206 -1.20 11.57 9.27
N ARG A 207 -2.04 11.83 8.27
CA ARG A 207 -3.48 12.10 8.44
C ARG A 207 -4.26 11.54 7.26
N TYR A 208 -5.57 11.41 7.46
CA TYR A 208 -6.54 10.88 6.50
C TYR A 208 -7.45 12.00 5.97
N GLY A 209 -8.24 11.72 4.94
CA GLY A 209 -9.24 12.68 4.44
C GLY A 209 -8.63 13.95 3.83
N GLY A 210 -7.42 13.86 3.27
CA GLY A 210 -6.83 14.97 2.53
C GLY A 210 -7.63 15.35 1.29
N ASN A 211 -7.50 16.61 0.86
CA ASN A 211 -8.17 17.12 -0.34
C ASN A 211 -7.35 18.23 -1.00
N ILE A 212 -7.76 18.63 -2.20
CA ILE A 212 -7.06 19.65 -2.99
C ILE A 212 -6.93 20.99 -2.25
N GLU A 213 -7.93 21.41 -1.48
CA GLU A 213 -7.86 22.66 -0.73
C GLU A 213 -6.83 22.61 0.40
N LEU A 214 -6.68 21.46 1.05
CA LEU A 214 -5.60 21.24 2.02
C LEU A 214 -4.23 21.23 1.34
N VAL A 215 -4.11 20.54 0.21
CA VAL A 215 -2.87 20.50 -0.58
C VAL A 215 -2.44 21.91 -0.98
N LYS A 216 -3.36 22.75 -1.47
CA LYS A 216 -3.08 24.14 -1.81
C LYS A 216 -2.53 24.93 -0.63
N LYS A 217 -3.13 24.79 0.57
CA LYS A 217 -2.65 25.46 1.80
C LYS A 217 -1.23 25.03 2.16
N LEU A 218 -0.97 23.72 2.17
CA LEU A 218 0.34 23.17 2.52
C LEU A 218 1.41 23.56 1.49
N VAL A 219 1.14 23.36 0.21
CA VAL A 219 2.08 23.66 -0.87
C VAL A 219 2.34 25.18 -0.95
N ALA A 220 1.33 26.03 -0.78
CA ALA A 220 1.52 27.48 -0.73
C ALA A 220 2.38 27.94 0.45
N ALA A 221 2.34 27.21 1.57
CA ALA A 221 3.18 27.45 2.73
C ALA A 221 4.57 26.77 2.64
N GLY A 222 4.89 26.13 1.52
CA GLY A 222 6.20 25.50 1.29
C GLY A 222 6.31 24.08 1.81
N TYR A 223 5.19 23.35 1.95
CA TYR A 223 5.17 21.96 2.39
C TYR A 223 4.73 21.05 1.24
N PRO A 224 5.65 20.27 0.62
CA PRO A 224 5.26 19.21 -0.29
C PRO A 224 4.44 18.15 0.45
N VAL A 225 3.48 17.55 -0.24
CA VAL A 225 2.54 16.58 0.37
C VAL A 225 2.76 15.22 -0.26
N LEU A 226 3.27 14.26 0.53
CA LEU A 226 3.37 12.87 0.09
C LEU A 226 2.02 12.19 0.29
N ILE A 227 1.54 11.51 -0.74
CA ILE A 227 0.27 10.78 -0.75
C ILE A 227 0.48 9.36 -1.24
N GLU A 228 -0.36 8.45 -0.76
CA GLU A 228 -0.55 7.15 -1.39
C GLU A 228 -1.73 7.24 -2.37
N ARG A 229 -1.59 6.66 -3.56
CA ARG A 229 -2.56 6.78 -4.64
C ARG A 229 -2.57 5.54 -5.53
N GLY A 230 -3.69 5.31 -6.20
CA GLY A 230 -3.74 4.36 -7.30
C GLY A 230 -2.85 4.78 -8.49
N LEU A 231 -2.35 3.79 -9.20
CA LEU A 231 -1.71 3.92 -10.50
C LEU A 231 -2.24 2.81 -11.41
N VAL A 232 -2.76 3.19 -12.58
CA VAL A 232 -3.19 2.23 -13.60
C VAL A 232 -2.30 2.35 -14.81
N THR A 233 -1.69 1.24 -15.23
CA THR A 233 -0.94 1.17 -16.49
C THR A 233 -1.58 0.13 -17.41
N ALA A 234 -1.54 0.37 -18.73
CA ALA A 234 -2.08 -0.58 -19.71
C ALA A 234 -1.40 -1.97 -19.66
N LYS A 235 -0.16 -2.02 -19.16
CA LYS A 235 0.64 -3.24 -19.10
C LYS A 235 0.43 -4.02 -17.81
N ASP A 236 0.35 -3.32 -16.68
CA ASP A 236 0.43 -3.93 -15.36
C ASP A 236 -0.92 -3.89 -14.61
N GLY A 237 -1.91 -3.12 -15.10
CA GLY A 237 -3.20 -2.92 -14.44
C GLY A 237 -3.09 -1.94 -13.28
N TRP A 238 -4.04 -2.03 -12.33
CA TRP A 238 -4.03 -1.22 -11.11
C TRP A 238 -2.94 -1.68 -10.12
N MET A 239 -2.24 -0.73 -9.51
CA MET A 239 -1.33 -0.92 -8.38
C MET A 239 -1.36 0.29 -7.45
N GLY A 240 -0.95 0.09 -6.20
CA GLY A 240 -0.65 1.18 -5.27
C GLY A 240 0.67 1.87 -5.62
N HIS A 241 0.74 3.17 -5.39
CA HIS A 241 1.90 3.98 -5.69
C HIS A 241 1.95 5.22 -4.80
N TYR A 242 3.15 5.73 -4.58
CA TYR A 242 3.36 6.98 -3.85
C TYR A 242 3.61 8.14 -4.80
N GLY A 243 3.19 9.33 -4.43
CA GLY A 243 3.51 10.56 -5.14
C GLY A 243 3.68 11.73 -4.18
N ILE A 244 4.47 12.72 -4.59
CA ILE A 244 4.64 13.97 -3.85
C ILE A 244 3.98 15.08 -4.65
N ILE A 245 3.01 15.78 -4.08
CA ILE A 245 2.47 16.98 -4.71
C ILE A 245 3.37 18.16 -4.35
N THR A 246 4.02 18.73 -5.35
CA THR A 246 4.94 19.88 -5.21
C THR A 246 4.38 21.17 -5.76
N GLY A 247 3.26 21.12 -6.47
CA GLY A 247 2.68 22.29 -7.08
C GLY A 247 1.22 22.12 -7.46
N TYR A 248 0.55 23.24 -7.66
CA TYR A 248 -0.80 23.33 -8.17
C TYR A 248 -0.97 24.56 -9.06
N ASP A 249 -1.94 24.52 -9.97
CA ASP A 249 -2.28 25.61 -10.88
C ASP A 249 -3.79 25.62 -11.11
N ASP A 250 -4.49 26.58 -10.50
CA ASP A 250 -5.96 26.68 -10.57
C ASP A 250 -6.45 27.06 -11.96
N ALA A 251 -5.66 27.81 -12.75
CA ALA A 251 -6.04 28.11 -14.12
C ALA A 251 -6.02 26.85 -15.00
N LYS A 252 -5.19 25.88 -14.65
CA LYS A 252 -5.06 24.60 -15.37
C LYS A 252 -5.74 23.42 -14.66
N GLN A 253 -6.33 23.63 -13.49
CA GLN A 253 -7.00 22.62 -12.65
C GLN A 253 -6.15 21.35 -12.44
N ARG A 254 -4.88 21.51 -12.06
CA ARG A 254 -3.93 20.40 -11.96
C ARG A 254 -2.90 20.55 -10.87
N VAL A 255 -2.34 19.42 -10.45
CA VAL A 255 -1.16 19.31 -9.58
C VAL A 255 0.09 18.90 -10.37
N SER A 256 1.26 19.21 -9.83
CA SER A 256 2.57 18.76 -10.31
C SER A 256 3.16 17.72 -9.36
N ILE A 257 3.67 16.62 -9.92
CA ILE A 257 4.21 15.48 -9.18
C ILE A 257 5.54 15.04 -9.83
N PRO A 258 6.68 15.14 -9.14
CA PRO A 258 7.93 14.51 -9.55
C PRO A 258 7.81 13.01 -9.29
N ASP A 259 7.18 12.26 -10.19
CA ASP A 259 6.80 10.86 -9.95
C ASP A 259 8.00 9.91 -10.08
N SER A 260 8.19 9.05 -9.08
CA SER A 260 9.32 8.11 -9.04
C SER A 260 9.23 6.97 -10.06
N TYR A 261 8.07 6.74 -10.68
CA TYR A 261 7.85 5.68 -11.66
C TYR A 261 7.64 6.22 -13.09
N LEU A 262 6.94 7.34 -13.23
CA LEU A 262 6.58 7.94 -14.52
C LEU A 262 7.46 9.15 -14.92
N GLY A 263 8.29 9.65 -14.02
CA GLY A 263 9.01 10.92 -14.20
C GLY A 263 8.15 12.13 -13.82
N GLU A 264 8.56 13.32 -14.24
CA GLU A 264 7.79 14.54 -13.97
C GLU A 264 6.42 14.49 -14.67
N ILE A 265 5.33 14.48 -13.90
CA ILE A 265 3.96 14.42 -14.41
C ILE A 265 3.09 15.55 -13.83
N THR A 266 1.96 15.76 -14.49
CA THR A 266 0.85 16.54 -13.92
C THR A 266 -0.41 15.70 -13.94
N MET A 267 -1.29 15.89 -12.96
CA MET A 267 -2.61 15.28 -12.92
C MET A 267 -3.67 16.35 -12.69
N SER A 268 -4.83 16.23 -13.34
CA SER A 268 -5.95 17.11 -13.02
C SER A 268 -6.39 16.93 -11.55
N TYR A 269 -7.09 17.92 -10.99
CA TYR A 269 -7.66 17.83 -9.65
C TYR A 269 -8.62 16.66 -9.50
N ASP A 270 -9.39 16.34 -10.54
CA ASP A 270 -10.31 15.21 -10.54
C ASP A 270 -9.56 13.87 -10.55
N GLU A 271 -8.54 13.73 -11.41
CA GLU A 271 -7.74 12.51 -11.49
C GLU A 271 -7.00 12.22 -10.18
N ILE A 272 -6.32 13.22 -9.61
CA ILE A 272 -5.57 12.99 -8.38
C ILE A 272 -6.51 12.71 -7.21
N SER A 273 -7.65 13.39 -7.11
CA SER A 273 -8.64 13.12 -6.06
C SER A 273 -9.14 11.69 -6.17
N ARG A 274 -9.54 11.25 -7.38
CA ARG A 274 -9.99 9.87 -7.63
C ARG A 274 -8.93 8.83 -7.25
N TYR A 275 -7.67 8.99 -7.66
CA TYR A 275 -6.64 8.00 -7.35
C TYR A 275 -6.22 8.02 -5.87
N TRP A 276 -6.30 9.17 -5.22
CA TRP A 276 -6.03 9.32 -3.80
C TRP A 276 -7.14 8.71 -2.92
N ASP A 277 -8.37 8.72 -3.42
CA ASP A 277 -9.53 8.04 -2.80
C ASP A 277 -9.35 6.52 -2.67
N HIS A 278 -8.43 5.93 -3.43
CA HIS A 278 -8.11 4.50 -3.32
C HIS A 278 -7.36 4.14 -2.03
N PHE A 279 -6.80 5.14 -1.34
CA PHE A 279 -5.96 4.98 -0.15
C PHE A 279 -6.38 5.96 0.95
N ASP A 280 -7.68 6.00 1.27
CA ASP A 280 -8.22 6.71 2.44
C ASP A 280 -7.98 8.24 2.44
N ASN A 281 -7.57 8.79 1.29
CA ASN A 281 -7.03 10.14 1.17
C ASN A 281 -5.89 10.42 2.17
N ILE A 282 -5.04 9.41 2.41
CA ILE A 282 -3.92 9.49 3.37
C ILE A 282 -2.79 10.39 2.85
N TYR A 283 -2.24 11.21 3.73
CA TYR A 283 -1.07 12.04 3.42
C TYR A 283 -0.08 12.09 4.57
N LEU A 284 1.18 12.29 4.18
CA LEU A 284 2.31 12.59 5.04
C LEU A 284 2.86 13.97 4.70
N VAL A 285 3.01 14.80 5.72
CA VAL A 285 3.77 16.05 5.65
C VAL A 285 5.00 15.92 6.55
N VAL A 286 6.19 16.12 5.98
CA VAL A 286 7.47 16.14 6.71
C VAL A 286 7.99 17.56 6.75
N TYR A 287 8.55 17.98 7.87
CA TYR A 287 9.02 19.34 8.12
C TYR A 287 10.05 19.44 9.26
N PRO A 288 10.91 20.47 9.27
CA PRO A 288 11.76 20.81 10.42
C PRO A 288 10.94 21.06 11.69
N TYR A 289 11.41 20.59 12.84
CA TYR A 289 10.64 20.61 14.09
C TYR A 289 10.11 22.02 14.46
N GLU A 290 10.88 23.08 14.20
CA GLU A 290 10.51 24.47 14.46
C GLU A 290 9.28 24.95 13.67
N LYS A 291 8.89 24.23 12.61
CA LYS A 291 7.73 24.52 11.77
C LYS A 291 6.42 23.89 12.26
N THR A 292 6.45 23.13 13.36
CA THR A 292 5.28 22.44 13.92
C THR A 292 4.08 23.38 14.11
N ALA A 293 4.28 24.57 14.68
CA ALA A 293 3.19 25.51 14.94
C ALA A 293 2.49 25.99 13.66
N GLU A 294 3.24 26.15 12.56
CA GLU A 294 2.70 26.52 11.26
C GLU A 294 1.84 25.39 10.68
N VAL A 295 2.35 24.16 10.71
CA VAL A 295 1.61 22.97 10.23
C VAL A 295 0.35 22.73 11.06
N VAL A 296 0.42 22.84 12.38
CA VAL A 296 -0.76 22.79 13.28
C VAL A 296 -1.80 23.82 12.85
N SER A 297 -1.37 25.07 12.57
CA SER A 297 -2.27 26.12 12.13
C SER A 297 -2.91 25.85 10.77
N ILE A 298 -2.18 25.21 9.83
CA ILE A 298 -2.70 24.86 8.51
C ILE A 298 -3.72 23.73 8.60
N LEU A 299 -3.43 22.68 9.38
CA LEU A 299 -4.34 21.54 9.56
C LEU A 299 -5.59 21.92 10.39
N GLY A 300 -5.46 22.91 11.28
CA GLY A 300 -6.54 23.34 12.15
C GLY A 300 -7.07 22.15 12.98
N PRO A 301 -8.39 21.90 13.02
CA PRO A 301 -8.96 20.76 13.73
C PRO A 301 -8.40 19.40 13.29
N ASN A 302 -7.97 19.24 12.03
CA ASN A 302 -7.36 18.00 11.53
C ASN A 302 -5.96 17.72 12.12
N TRP A 303 -5.41 18.65 12.90
CA TRP A 303 -4.25 18.34 13.73
C TRP A 303 -4.58 17.29 14.79
N ASP A 304 -5.78 17.32 15.37
CA ASP A 304 -6.21 16.26 16.29
C ASP A 304 -6.52 14.98 15.51
N GLN A 305 -5.94 13.85 15.95
CA GLN A 305 -6.05 12.58 15.23
C GLN A 305 -7.47 12.03 15.25
N GLU A 306 -8.16 12.09 16.39
CA GLU A 306 -9.53 11.57 16.49
C GLU A 306 -10.49 12.42 15.65
N TYR A 307 -10.38 13.74 15.73
CA TYR A 307 -11.13 14.64 14.86
C TYR A 307 -10.87 14.34 13.39
N ASN A 308 -9.62 14.19 12.98
CA ASN A 308 -9.25 13.93 11.59
C ASN A 308 -9.85 12.61 11.07
N LEU A 309 -9.81 11.55 11.87
CA LEU A 309 -10.41 10.27 11.49
C LEU A 309 -11.93 10.37 11.34
N ARG A 310 -12.62 11.08 12.24
CA ARG A 310 -14.07 11.32 12.13
C ARG A 310 -14.41 12.17 10.90
N PHE A 311 -13.62 13.21 10.63
CA PHE A 311 -13.74 14.04 9.44
C PHE A 311 -13.55 13.22 8.16
N ALA A 312 -12.50 12.40 8.10
CA ALA A 312 -12.23 11.52 6.96
C ALA A 312 -13.39 10.54 6.74
N LEU A 313 -13.87 9.91 7.82
CA LEU A 313 -15.02 9.00 7.76
C LEU A 313 -16.26 9.69 7.19
N GLU A 314 -16.58 10.91 7.64
CA GLU A 314 -17.70 11.69 7.12
C GLU A 314 -17.56 11.96 5.62
N GLN A 315 -16.38 12.42 5.17
CA GLN A 315 -16.10 12.70 3.75
C GLN A 315 -16.23 11.44 2.88
N THR A 316 -15.60 10.33 3.29
CA THR A 316 -15.67 9.06 2.56
C THR A 316 -17.10 8.52 2.50
N THR A 317 -17.87 8.68 3.58
CA THR A 317 -19.26 8.19 3.64
C THR A 317 -20.18 8.99 2.74
N ALA A 318 -20.03 10.31 2.72
CA ALA A 318 -20.88 11.20 1.95
C ALA A 318 -20.82 10.96 0.44
N ARG A 319 -19.72 10.38 -0.08
CA ARG A 319 -19.57 10.08 -1.51
C ARG A 319 -20.05 8.70 -1.94
N ILE A 320 -20.25 7.75 -1.02
CA ILE A 320 -20.55 6.34 -1.36
C ILE A 320 -21.76 6.22 -2.30
N ASP A 321 -22.84 6.95 -2.03
CA ASP A 321 -24.08 6.87 -2.81
C ASP A 321 -23.97 7.48 -4.23
N HIS A 322 -22.82 8.06 -4.57
CA HIS A 322 -22.54 8.72 -5.85
C HIS A 322 -21.45 8.03 -6.67
N LEU A 323 -20.97 6.86 -6.21
CA LEU A 323 -19.88 6.13 -6.86
C LEU A 323 -20.37 4.80 -7.42
N GLU A 324 -19.64 4.29 -8.40
CA GLU A 324 -19.88 2.97 -8.99
C GLU A 324 -18.57 2.25 -9.30
N GLY A 325 -18.66 0.95 -9.60
CA GLY A 325 -17.52 0.13 -10.03
C GLY A 325 -16.34 0.17 -9.04
N MET A 326 -15.13 0.34 -9.58
CA MET A 326 -13.89 0.32 -8.80
C MET A 326 -13.83 1.48 -7.78
N ASP A 327 -14.39 2.64 -8.11
CA ASP A 327 -14.37 3.80 -7.21
C ASP A 327 -15.28 3.55 -5.99
N LEU A 328 -16.44 2.91 -6.21
CA LEU A 328 -17.33 2.48 -5.13
C LEU A 328 -16.68 1.41 -4.24
N PHE A 329 -15.97 0.46 -4.84
CA PHE A 329 -15.16 -0.52 -4.09
C PHE A 329 -14.20 0.19 -3.14
N PHE A 330 -13.40 1.12 -3.64
CA PHE A 330 -12.42 1.84 -2.84
C PHE A 330 -13.03 2.76 -1.79
N ALA A 331 -14.21 3.34 -2.03
CA ALA A 331 -14.91 4.13 -1.02
C ALA A 331 -15.36 3.28 0.18
N TRP A 332 -15.92 2.09 -0.07
CA TRP A 332 -16.26 1.15 1.01
C TRP A 332 -15.02 0.59 1.70
N TYR A 333 -13.98 0.28 0.93
CA TYR A 333 -12.72 -0.20 1.47
C TYR A 333 -12.08 0.86 2.39
N SER A 334 -12.05 2.13 1.95
CA SER A 334 -11.51 3.24 2.74
C SER A 334 -12.33 3.53 3.99
N ARG A 335 -13.66 3.44 3.89
CA ARG A 335 -14.54 3.53 5.05
C ARG A 335 -14.19 2.45 6.08
N GLY A 336 -13.94 1.22 5.64
CA GLY A 336 -13.45 0.14 6.49
C GLY A 336 -12.12 0.47 7.17
N SER A 337 -11.14 0.98 6.42
CA SER A 337 -9.81 1.33 6.93
C SER A 337 -9.87 2.42 8.00
N ILE A 338 -10.63 3.49 7.75
CA ILE A 338 -10.81 4.58 8.71
C ILE A 338 -11.54 4.10 9.98
N LEU A 339 -12.51 3.18 9.85
CA LEU A 339 -13.20 2.59 10.99
C LEU A 339 -12.30 1.68 11.84
N VAL A 340 -11.33 0.98 11.22
CA VAL A 340 -10.28 0.24 11.93
C VAL A 340 -9.44 1.18 12.79
N GLU A 341 -9.03 2.32 12.24
CA GLU A 341 -8.27 3.34 12.98
C GLU A 341 -9.08 3.96 14.12
N LEU A 342 -10.40 4.08 13.96
CA LEU A 342 -11.34 4.48 15.02
C LEU A 342 -11.68 3.36 16.01
N GLN A 343 -11.14 2.15 15.82
CA GLN A 343 -11.43 0.94 16.59
C GLN A 343 -12.90 0.49 16.55
N ASP A 344 -13.68 0.97 15.57
CA ASP A 344 -15.02 0.46 15.27
C ASP A 344 -14.90 -0.75 14.34
N TYR A 345 -14.42 -1.87 14.89
CA TYR A 345 -14.17 -3.09 14.12
C TYR A 345 -15.45 -3.71 13.54
N ALA A 346 -16.60 -3.52 14.21
CA ALA A 346 -17.88 -4.01 13.73
C ALA A 346 -18.35 -3.23 12.49
N GLY A 347 -18.30 -1.88 12.56
CA GLY A 347 -18.56 -1.03 11.40
C GLY A 347 -17.58 -1.28 10.27
N ALA A 348 -16.30 -1.47 10.59
CA ALA A 348 -15.27 -1.79 9.60
C ALA A 348 -15.54 -3.12 8.88
N ALA A 349 -15.91 -4.17 9.60
CA ALA A 349 -16.21 -5.47 9.02
C ALA A 349 -17.38 -5.39 8.02
N VAL A 350 -18.44 -4.66 8.37
CA VAL A 350 -19.57 -4.41 7.45
C VAL A 350 -19.14 -3.62 6.21
N ALA A 351 -18.29 -2.61 6.39
CA ALA A 351 -17.78 -1.83 5.25
C ALA A 351 -16.92 -2.69 4.31
N TYR A 352 -16.07 -3.57 4.86
CA TYR A 352 -15.27 -4.49 4.06
C TYR A 352 -16.13 -5.57 3.38
N ASP A 353 -17.13 -6.13 4.06
CA ASP A 353 -18.06 -7.07 3.44
C ASP A 353 -18.70 -6.44 2.19
N GLN A 354 -19.11 -5.17 2.29
CA GLN A 354 -19.68 -4.45 1.16
C GLN A 354 -18.65 -4.19 0.05
N ALA A 355 -17.41 -3.83 0.40
CA ALA A 355 -16.32 -3.70 -0.56
C ALA A 355 -16.10 -5.03 -1.32
N PHE A 356 -16.01 -6.17 -0.63
CA PHE A 356 -15.83 -7.48 -1.27
C PHE A 356 -17.03 -7.89 -2.14
N ALA A 357 -18.26 -7.55 -1.73
CA ALA A 357 -19.45 -7.78 -2.55
C ALA A 357 -19.42 -6.98 -3.87
N ILE A 358 -18.89 -5.75 -3.85
CA ILE A 358 -18.68 -4.94 -5.06
C ILE A 358 -17.54 -5.50 -5.90
N TYR A 359 -16.44 -5.90 -5.26
CA TYR A 359 -15.27 -6.48 -5.93
C TYR A 359 -15.65 -7.68 -6.81
N ASP A 360 -16.52 -8.56 -6.30
CA ASP A 360 -17.04 -9.70 -7.05
C ASP A 360 -17.81 -9.31 -8.32
N GLN A 361 -18.47 -8.16 -8.31
CA GLN A 361 -19.24 -7.64 -9.44
C GLN A 361 -18.37 -6.91 -10.47
N LEU A 362 -17.12 -6.56 -10.12
CA LEU A 362 -16.22 -5.91 -11.06
C LEU A 362 -15.82 -6.85 -12.20
N PRO A 363 -15.73 -6.33 -13.44
CA PRO A 363 -15.10 -7.05 -14.53
C PRO A 363 -13.71 -7.56 -14.12
N THR A 364 -13.39 -8.80 -14.48
CA THR A 364 -12.12 -9.46 -14.10
C THR A 364 -10.89 -8.61 -14.46
N ASP A 365 -10.90 -7.93 -15.60
CA ASP A 365 -9.81 -7.07 -16.06
C ASP A 365 -9.68 -5.74 -15.30
N GLN A 366 -10.68 -5.38 -14.49
CA GLN A 366 -10.73 -4.15 -13.70
C GLN A 366 -10.52 -4.37 -12.20
N ARG A 367 -10.50 -5.63 -11.75
CA ARG A 367 -10.36 -5.96 -10.33
C ARG A 367 -8.99 -5.50 -9.77
N PRO A 368 -8.95 -4.64 -8.75
CA PRO A 368 -7.71 -4.13 -8.17
C PRO A 368 -7.10 -5.14 -7.18
N TRP A 369 -6.83 -6.38 -7.63
CA TRP A 369 -6.41 -7.50 -6.77
C TRP A 369 -5.12 -7.25 -5.96
N ARG A 370 -4.27 -6.29 -6.36
CA ARG A 370 -3.07 -5.90 -5.61
C ARG A 370 -3.38 -5.09 -4.35
N VAL A 371 -4.62 -4.62 -4.16
CA VAL A 371 -4.99 -3.79 -2.99
C VAL A 371 -4.66 -4.48 -1.67
N PHE A 372 -4.77 -5.81 -1.66
CA PHE A 372 -4.49 -6.65 -0.50
C PHE A 372 -2.99 -6.75 -0.14
N TRP A 373 -2.10 -6.22 -0.98
CA TRP A 373 -0.68 -6.05 -0.65
C TRP A 373 -0.41 -4.79 0.17
N TYR A 374 -1.27 -3.78 0.02
CA TYR A 374 -1.03 -2.45 0.55
C TYR A 374 -1.86 -2.16 1.81
N GLN A 375 -3.02 -2.82 1.95
CA GLN A 375 -3.96 -2.54 3.02
C GLN A 375 -4.33 -3.82 3.78
N THR A 376 -4.16 -3.78 5.10
CA THR A 376 -4.35 -4.93 6.01
C THR A 376 -5.60 -4.80 6.88
N GLY A 377 -6.33 -3.70 6.77
CA GLY A 377 -7.50 -3.39 7.61
C GLY A 377 -8.59 -4.49 7.67
N PRO A 378 -8.91 -5.23 6.59
CA PRO A 378 -9.86 -6.34 6.68
C PRO A 378 -9.47 -7.40 7.72
N TYR A 379 -8.17 -7.71 7.87
CA TYR A 379 -7.73 -8.66 8.88
C TYR A 379 -8.02 -8.18 10.30
N PHE A 380 -7.75 -6.89 10.58
CA PHE A 380 -8.05 -6.28 11.87
C PHE A 380 -9.56 -6.33 12.16
N ALA A 381 -10.39 -5.95 11.19
CA ALA A 381 -11.84 -5.92 11.35
C ALA A 381 -12.42 -7.31 11.64
N TYR A 382 -12.08 -8.31 10.81
CA TYR A 382 -12.58 -9.67 10.98
C TYR A 382 -12.04 -10.35 12.24
N TYR A 383 -10.76 -10.15 12.58
CA TYR A 383 -10.19 -10.73 13.80
C TYR A 383 -10.86 -10.20 15.07
N ASN A 384 -11.03 -8.87 15.18
CA ASN A 384 -11.61 -8.25 16.37
C ASN A 384 -13.14 -8.43 16.46
N THR A 385 -13.79 -8.89 15.39
CA THR A 385 -15.21 -9.29 15.39
C THR A 385 -15.41 -10.81 15.51
N ALA A 386 -14.36 -11.54 15.88
CA ALA A 386 -14.34 -12.99 16.04
C ALA A 386 -14.65 -13.80 14.76
N ARG A 387 -14.51 -13.17 13.59
CA ARG A 387 -14.65 -13.80 12.27
C ARG A 387 -13.32 -14.43 11.84
N TYR A 388 -12.80 -15.34 12.65
CA TYR A 388 -11.46 -15.92 12.45
C TYR A 388 -11.35 -16.78 11.18
N GLN A 389 -12.43 -17.43 10.76
CA GLN A 389 -12.45 -18.17 9.50
C GLN A 389 -12.28 -17.22 8.31
N ASP A 390 -12.92 -16.05 8.34
CA ASP A 390 -12.78 -15.04 7.27
C ASP A 390 -11.36 -14.49 7.20
N VAL A 391 -10.67 -14.37 8.35
CA VAL A 391 -9.23 -14.03 8.38
C VAL A 391 -8.39 -15.11 7.70
N LEU A 392 -8.64 -16.39 8.01
CA LEU A 392 -7.93 -17.51 7.37
C LEU A 392 -8.18 -17.54 5.86
N ASP A 393 -9.42 -17.39 5.45
CA ASP A 393 -9.84 -17.48 4.06
C ASP A 393 -9.29 -16.31 3.25
N LEU A 394 -9.34 -15.09 3.79
CA LEU A 394 -8.71 -13.92 3.17
C LEU A 394 -7.19 -14.12 3.07
N ALA A 395 -6.53 -14.61 4.12
CA ALA A 395 -5.08 -14.81 4.10
C ALA A 395 -4.66 -15.88 3.08
N ASN A 396 -5.42 -16.98 2.99
CA ASN A 396 -5.20 -18.01 1.98
C ASN A 396 -5.40 -17.45 0.57
N TYR A 397 -6.45 -16.67 0.35
CA TYR A 397 -6.70 -15.99 -0.92
C TYR A 397 -5.53 -15.08 -1.31
N VAL A 398 -5.07 -14.21 -0.40
CA VAL A 398 -3.96 -13.27 -0.66
C VAL A 398 -2.66 -14.00 -0.99
N LEU A 399 -2.35 -15.08 -0.26
CA LEU A 399 -1.16 -15.90 -0.54
C LEU A 399 -1.28 -16.65 -1.87
N GLU A 400 -2.48 -17.08 -2.28
CA GLU A 400 -2.68 -17.76 -3.56
C GLU A 400 -2.47 -16.83 -4.77
N ILE A 401 -2.97 -15.59 -4.69
CA ILE A 401 -2.89 -14.62 -5.80
C ILE A 401 -1.52 -13.91 -5.90
N THR A 402 -0.67 -14.06 -4.88
CA THR A 402 0.62 -13.36 -4.83
C THR A 402 1.75 -14.24 -5.42
N PRO A 403 2.61 -13.72 -6.32
CA PRO A 403 3.68 -14.52 -6.93
C PRO A 403 4.77 -15.02 -5.98
N GLU A 404 4.98 -14.26 -4.92
CA GLU A 404 5.99 -14.48 -3.90
C GLU A 404 5.36 -14.12 -2.57
N ASP A 405 5.48 -15.01 -1.59
CA ASP A 405 4.79 -14.92 -0.30
C ASP A 405 5.33 -13.80 0.62
N ALA A 406 6.06 -12.84 0.07
CA ALA A 406 6.69 -11.70 0.73
C ALA A 406 5.65 -10.63 1.15
N ILE A 407 4.66 -11.08 1.94
CA ILE A 407 3.63 -10.27 2.60
C ILE A 407 3.55 -10.76 4.06
N PRO A 408 4.56 -10.43 4.89
CA PRO A 408 4.72 -10.99 6.24
C PRO A 408 3.49 -10.74 7.15
N GLU A 409 2.77 -9.64 6.95
CA GLU A 409 1.54 -9.31 7.68
C GLU A 409 0.46 -10.37 7.46
N THR A 410 0.32 -10.87 6.22
CA THR A 410 -0.68 -11.90 5.89
C THR A 410 -0.40 -13.20 6.64
N TRP A 411 0.88 -13.58 6.75
CA TRP A 411 1.29 -14.74 7.55
C TRP A 411 0.97 -14.57 9.03
N VAL A 412 1.28 -13.41 9.62
CA VAL A 412 0.93 -13.12 11.02
C VAL A 412 -0.58 -13.20 11.26
N TRP A 413 -1.39 -12.60 10.38
CA TRP A 413 -2.84 -12.64 10.52
C TRP A 413 -3.42 -14.03 10.39
N ARG A 414 -2.92 -14.84 9.44
CA ARG A 414 -3.29 -16.25 9.33
C ARG A 414 -2.90 -17.04 10.57
N GLY A 415 -1.69 -16.82 11.08
CA GLY A 415 -1.19 -17.46 12.30
C GLY A 415 -2.03 -17.11 13.53
N ARG A 416 -2.42 -15.84 13.68
CA ARG A 416 -3.32 -15.38 14.75
C ARG A 416 -4.68 -16.07 14.69
N ALA A 417 -5.27 -16.19 13.50
CA ALA A 417 -6.54 -16.88 13.32
C ALA A 417 -6.41 -18.39 13.60
N ASN A 418 -5.38 -19.04 13.08
CA ASN A 418 -5.06 -20.44 13.36
C ASN A 418 -4.89 -20.69 14.86
N LYS A 419 -4.20 -19.80 15.58
CA LYS A 419 -4.01 -19.89 17.04
C LYS A 419 -5.35 -19.88 17.78
N ILE A 420 -6.25 -18.95 17.45
CA ILE A 420 -7.56 -18.85 18.11
C ILE A 420 -8.46 -20.04 17.77
N LEU A 421 -8.38 -20.57 16.55
CA LEU A 421 -9.13 -21.75 16.10
C LEU A 421 -8.54 -23.07 16.63
N GLY A 422 -7.43 -23.04 17.38
CA GLY A 422 -6.79 -24.21 17.97
C GLY A 422 -5.85 -24.97 17.04
N ASN A 423 -5.53 -24.42 15.86
CA ASN A 423 -4.58 -24.96 14.90
C ASN A 423 -3.14 -24.54 15.25
N TRP A 424 -2.64 -24.95 16.42
CA TRP A 424 -1.38 -24.46 17.00
C TRP A 424 -0.16 -24.67 16.10
N ASP A 425 -0.01 -25.85 15.48
CA ASP A 425 1.14 -26.15 14.60
C ASP A 425 1.13 -25.26 13.34
N ALA A 426 -0.05 -25.03 12.77
CA ALA A 426 -0.20 -24.15 11.62
C ALA A 426 0.13 -22.70 11.99
N ALA A 427 -0.30 -22.23 13.17
CA ALA A 427 0.03 -20.90 13.66
C ALA A 427 1.55 -20.70 13.86
N ILE A 428 2.24 -21.68 14.46
CA ILE A 428 3.71 -21.63 14.61
C ILE A 428 4.39 -21.58 13.25
N SER A 429 3.93 -22.40 12.30
CA SER A 429 4.45 -22.38 10.93
C SER A 429 4.25 -21.01 10.27
N ASP A 430 3.06 -20.43 10.42
CA ASP A 430 2.73 -19.12 9.86
C ASP A 430 3.62 -18.01 10.44
N PHE A 431 3.83 -17.97 11.76
CA PHE A 431 4.71 -16.96 12.37
C PHE A 431 6.18 -17.14 11.96
N ARG A 432 6.65 -18.37 11.77
CA ARG A 432 7.99 -18.62 11.21
C ARG A 432 8.10 -18.16 9.76
N SER A 433 7.09 -18.43 8.93
CA SER A 433 7.05 -17.91 7.56
C SER A 433 7.04 -16.37 7.54
N ALA A 434 6.36 -15.72 8.49
CA ALA A 434 6.46 -14.26 8.64
C ALA A 434 7.90 -13.80 8.91
N LEU A 435 8.64 -14.49 9.79
CA LEU A 435 10.05 -14.19 10.08
C LEU A 435 11.01 -14.55 8.94
N GLU A 436 10.67 -15.52 8.10
CA GLU A 436 11.42 -15.77 6.86
C GLU A 436 11.38 -14.54 5.95
N TRP A 437 10.24 -13.83 5.90
CA TRP A 437 10.03 -12.64 5.05
C TRP A 437 10.34 -11.31 5.74
N HIS A 438 10.28 -11.25 7.07
CA HIS A 438 10.65 -10.08 7.88
C HIS A 438 11.47 -10.54 9.11
N PRO A 439 12.78 -10.79 8.94
CA PRO A 439 13.65 -11.24 10.03
C PRO A 439 13.68 -10.24 11.20
N ASN A 440 13.71 -10.74 12.42
CA ASN A 440 13.69 -9.96 13.67
C ASN A 440 12.43 -9.08 13.84
N TRP A 441 11.33 -9.45 13.20
CA TRP A 441 10.08 -8.71 13.36
C TRP A 441 9.42 -9.06 14.69
N TRP A 442 9.49 -8.12 15.62
CA TRP A 442 9.01 -8.27 17.00
C TRP A 442 7.55 -8.77 17.09
N VAL A 443 6.71 -8.46 16.10
CA VAL A 443 5.32 -8.92 16.05
C VAL A 443 5.25 -10.45 15.99
N ALA A 444 5.96 -11.07 15.04
CA ALA A 444 5.96 -12.52 14.91
C ALA A 444 6.74 -13.21 16.04
N GLU A 445 7.84 -12.61 16.51
CA GLU A 445 8.60 -13.14 17.66
C GLU A 445 7.75 -13.18 18.93
N ASN A 446 6.99 -12.12 19.20
CA ASN A 446 6.10 -12.07 20.37
C ASN A 446 4.97 -13.10 20.28
N GLU A 447 4.42 -13.33 19.07
CA GLU A 447 3.39 -14.36 18.87
C GLU A 447 3.96 -15.77 19.14
N LEU A 448 5.16 -16.08 18.66
CA LEU A 448 5.85 -17.35 18.94
C LEU A 448 6.20 -17.50 20.42
N ALA A 449 6.74 -16.45 21.04
CA ALA A 449 7.09 -16.44 22.46
C ALA A 449 5.85 -16.63 23.35
N ALA A 450 4.72 -16.01 23.01
CA ALA A 450 3.44 -16.20 23.70
C ALA A 450 2.92 -17.65 23.61
N MET A 451 3.36 -18.41 22.59
CA MET A 451 3.08 -19.84 22.42
C MET A 451 4.18 -20.73 23.03
N GLY A 452 5.19 -20.15 23.70
CA GLY A 452 6.30 -20.90 24.27
C GLY A 452 7.29 -21.45 23.24
N VAL A 453 7.33 -20.88 22.05
CA VAL A 453 8.19 -21.29 20.94
C VAL A 453 9.27 -20.24 20.72
N THR A 454 10.52 -20.67 20.61
CA THR A 454 11.63 -19.79 20.20
C THR A 454 11.52 -19.50 18.70
N PRO A 455 11.71 -18.23 18.28
CA PRO A 455 11.70 -17.79 16.89
C PRO A 455 12.48 -18.69 15.92
#